data_AF-A0A2K8PQU5-F1
#
_entry.id   AF-A0A2K8PQU5-F1
#
_cell.length_a   1.000
_cell.length_b   1.000
_cell.length_c   1.000
_cell.angle_alpha   90.00
_cell.angle_beta   90.00
_cell.angle_gamma   90.00
#
_symmetry.space_group_name_H-M   'P 1'
#
loop_
_entity.id
_entity.type
_entity.pdbx_description
1 polymer ?
#
loop_
_entity_poly.entity_id
_entity_poly.type
_entity_poly.pdbx_seq_one_letter_code
_entity_poly.pdbx_strand_id
1 'polypeptide(L)'
;MEVVDPACGRWGYASGTADLRTGRPMDVRDRLRIGSITKTFTAATVLQLADEGRLSLDAFVEHYLPGLVQGNGYDGNKITVRQLLQQTSGPPDHSEALATADVEWLRHHHFTPQDLVRRALRLPPPAHPWHCSTTDYILAGLLIEKATGRPAEAEISRRIIKPLDLHDTYWPGDAERIRGPHSRSYFTTEEDGKAVRWTAPSGTPRPGAQEAHWSPRRTTSTRSSPPCWSAASCHPPGSRRCARRWRAIRNGSDRTAATAWG
;
A
#
# COMPACT_ATOMS: atom_id res chain seq x y z
N MET A 1 8.31 -7.97 12.81
CA MET A 1 9.01 -6.84 12.16
C MET A 1 10.47 -7.19 12.05
N GLU A 2 11.07 -6.91 10.91
CA GLU A 2 12.49 -7.14 10.66
C GLU A 2 13.15 -5.83 10.22
N VAL A 3 14.35 -5.58 10.73
CA VAL A 3 15.16 -4.43 10.38
C VAL A 3 16.45 -4.93 9.75
N VAL A 4 16.81 -4.29 8.64
CA VAL A 4 18.05 -4.56 7.91
C VAL A 4 18.84 -3.27 7.87
N ASP A 5 19.99 -3.26 8.53
CA ASP A 5 20.94 -2.16 8.51
C ASP A 5 22.26 -2.63 7.87
N PRO A 6 22.79 -1.90 6.88
CA PRO A 6 24.03 -2.29 6.21
C PRO A 6 25.25 -2.38 7.14
N ALA A 7 25.26 -1.63 8.25
CA ALA A 7 26.33 -1.61 9.22
C ALA A 7 26.04 -2.52 10.43
N CYS A 8 24.79 -2.62 10.86
CA CYS A 8 24.37 -3.29 12.09
C CYS A 8 23.75 -4.68 11.87
N GLY A 9 23.60 -5.11 10.62
CA GLY A 9 23.08 -6.43 10.26
C GLY A 9 21.55 -6.52 10.23
N ARG A 10 21.03 -7.73 10.43
CA ARG A 10 19.59 -8.04 10.30
C ARG A 10 19.04 -8.54 11.63
N TRP A 11 17.97 -7.93 12.13
CA TRP A 11 17.29 -8.37 13.35
C TRP A 11 15.78 -8.41 13.17
N GLY A 12 15.16 -9.46 13.70
CA GLY A 12 13.72 -9.66 13.69
C GLY A 12 13.16 -9.66 15.11
N TYR A 13 11.94 -9.16 15.27
CA TYR A 13 11.19 -9.23 16.50
C TYR A 13 9.72 -9.59 16.24
N ALA A 14 9.23 -10.56 17.00
CA ALA A 14 7.83 -10.95 17.07
C ALA A 14 7.42 -11.10 18.53
N SER A 15 6.17 -10.77 18.82
CA SER A 15 5.58 -10.92 20.14
C SER A 15 4.08 -11.12 20.00
N GLY A 16 3.48 -11.80 20.97
CA GLY A 16 2.05 -12.11 20.97
C GLY A 16 1.67 -13.29 20.07
N THR A 17 0.41 -13.33 19.69
CA THR A 17 -0.25 -14.50 19.10
C THR A 17 -0.75 -14.17 17.69
N ALA A 18 -0.35 -14.96 16.70
CA ALA A 18 -0.81 -14.82 15.32
C ALA A 18 -2.21 -15.40 15.07
N ASP A 19 -2.66 -16.38 15.87
CA ASP A 19 -4.04 -16.87 15.82
C ASP A 19 -4.54 -17.14 17.25
N LEU A 20 -5.40 -16.24 17.75
CA LEU A 20 -6.00 -16.31 19.09
C LEU A 20 -6.77 -17.61 19.35
N ARG A 21 -7.27 -18.28 18.31
CA ARG A 21 -8.00 -19.55 18.47
C ARG A 21 -7.05 -20.72 18.74
N THR A 22 -5.90 -20.74 18.07
CA THR A 22 -4.93 -21.86 18.19
C THR A 22 -3.81 -21.57 19.17
N GLY A 23 -3.66 -20.31 19.60
CA GLY A 23 -2.53 -19.89 20.40
C GLY A 23 -1.21 -19.84 19.62
N ARG A 24 -1.24 -19.95 18.28
CA ARG A 24 -0.02 -19.94 17.46
C ARG A 24 0.75 -18.63 17.71
N PRO A 25 2.04 -18.68 18.11
CA PRO A 25 2.83 -17.48 18.32
C PRO A 25 3.02 -16.71 17.00
N MET A 26 3.19 -15.40 17.12
CA MET A 26 3.55 -14.53 16.01
C MET A 26 4.96 -14.89 15.47
N ASP A 27 5.11 -14.94 14.15
CA ASP A 27 6.42 -15.14 13.50
C ASP A 27 6.82 -13.88 12.70
N VAL A 28 8.13 -13.58 12.66
CA VAL A 28 8.66 -12.44 11.89
C VAL A 28 8.48 -12.59 10.38
N ARG A 29 8.25 -13.81 9.90
CA ARG A 29 8.02 -14.17 8.49
C ARG A 29 6.54 -14.31 8.14
N ASP A 30 5.63 -14.11 9.09
CA ASP A 30 4.20 -14.14 8.80
C ASP A 30 3.83 -13.04 7.80
N ARG A 31 3.14 -13.42 6.72
CA ARG A 31 2.55 -12.46 5.78
C ARG A 31 1.37 -11.73 6.44
N LEU A 32 1.15 -10.49 5.99
CA LEU A 32 0.09 -9.62 6.48
C LEU A 32 -0.42 -8.68 5.37
N ARG A 33 -1.63 -8.15 5.54
CA ARG A 33 -2.15 -7.10 4.65
C ARG A 33 -1.50 -5.77 5.01
N ILE A 34 -0.76 -5.18 4.08
CA ILE A 34 0.07 -3.99 4.35
C ILE A 34 -0.69 -2.64 4.29
N GLY A 35 -1.98 -2.66 3.92
CA GLY A 35 -2.85 -1.49 3.90
C GLY A 35 -2.24 -0.29 3.15
N SER A 36 -2.22 0.88 3.78
CA SER A 36 -1.71 2.13 3.19
C SER A 36 -0.22 2.10 2.81
N ILE A 37 0.58 1.12 3.23
CA ILE A 37 1.96 0.97 2.73
C ILE A 37 1.96 0.78 1.20
N THR A 38 0.91 0.18 0.63
CA THR A 38 0.72 0.07 -0.83
C THR A 38 0.86 1.40 -1.56
N LYS A 39 0.50 2.53 -0.93
CA LYS A 39 0.66 3.88 -1.51
C LYS A 39 2.11 4.15 -1.94
N THR A 40 3.10 3.67 -1.20
CA THR A 40 4.52 3.83 -1.58
C THR A 40 4.88 3.08 -2.86
N PHE A 41 4.33 1.88 -3.09
CA PHE A 41 4.52 1.12 -4.33
C PHE A 41 3.85 1.81 -5.52
N THR A 42 2.64 2.31 -5.33
CA THR A 42 1.91 3.09 -6.34
C THR A 42 2.66 4.37 -6.70
N ALA A 43 3.09 5.16 -5.70
CA ALA A 43 3.85 6.39 -5.91
C ALA A 43 5.17 6.13 -6.64
N ALA A 44 5.93 5.11 -6.23
CA ALA A 44 7.16 4.73 -6.94
C ALA A 44 6.90 4.37 -8.40
N THR A 45 5.80 3.68 -8.70
CA THR A 45 5.40 3.33 -10.07
C THR A 45 5.03 4.57 -10.89
N VAL A 46 4.26 5.50 -10.32
CA VAL A 46 3.94 6.78 -10.97
C VAL A 46 5.20 7.58 -11.26
N LEU A 47 6.14 7.65 -10.31
CA LEU A 47 7.40 8.37 -10.48
C LEU A 47 8.31 7.74 -11.55
N GLN A 48 8.33 6.41 -11.66
CA GLN A 48 9.03 5.74 -12.77
C GLN A 48 8.39 6.06 -14.13
N LEU A 49 7.05 6.05 -14.21
CA LEU A 49 6.34 6.42 -15.43
C LEU A 49 6.56 7.89 -15.79
N ALA A 50 6.73 8.77 -14.80
CA ALA A 50 7.09 10.16 -15.02
C ALA A 50 8.52 10.32 -15.55
N ASP A 51 9.50 9.57 -15.01
CA ASP A 51 10.87 9.53 -15.54
C ASP A 51 10.93 8.98 -16.98
N GLU A 52 10.00 8.07 -17.33
CA GLU A 52 9.82 7.53 -18.69
C GLU A 52 9.06 8.49 -19.64
N GLY A 53 8.58 9.64 -19.16
CA GLY A 53 7.79 10.60 -19.95
C GLY A 53 6.37 10.10 -20.29
N ARG A 54 5.90 9.04 -19.63
CA ARG A 54 4.56 8.45 -19.86
C ARG A 54 3.47 9.09 -19.00
N LEU A 55 3.87 9.69 -17.89
CA LEU A 55 3.03 10.55 -17.05
C LEU A 55 3.75 11.88 -16.84
N SER A 56 2.99 12.96 -16.66
CA SER A 56 3.53 14.22 -16.16
C SER A 56 2.94 14.49 -14.78
N LEU A 57 3.80 14.81 -13.82
CA LEU A 57 3.36 15.13 -12.46
C LEU A 57 2.51 16.42 -12.43
N ASP A 58 2.74 17.33 -13.36
CA ASP A 58 2.06 18.62 -13.44
C ASP A 58 0.90 18.63 -14.44
N ALA A 59 0.66 17.51 -15.14
CA ALA A 59 -0.54 17.35 -15.94
C ALA A 59 -1.78 17.16 -15.06
N PHE A 60 -2.91 17.67 -15.55
CA PHE A 60 -4.20 17.51 -14.90
C PHE A 60 -4.71 16.08 -15.01
N VAL A 61 -5.48 15.64 -14.00
CA VAL A 61 -6.10 14.32 -13.97
C VAL A 61 -7.04 14.12 -15.17
N GLU A 62 -7.76 15.16 -15.58
CA GLU A 62 -8.66 15.13 -16.74
C GLU A 62 -7.94 14.69 -18.04
N HIS A 63 -6.66 15.04 -18.21
CA HIS A 63 -5.88 14.65 -19.39
C HIS A 63 -5.81 13.12 -19.56
N TYR A 64 -5.74 12.38 -18.45
CA TYR A 64 -5.62 10.93 -18.45
C TYR A 64 -6.98 10.24 -18.22
N LEU A 65 -7.82 10.80 -17.36
CA LEU A 65 -9.08 10.21 -16.89
C LEU A 65 -10.25 11.16 -17.20
N PRO A 66 -10.54 11.42 -18.49
CA PRO A 66 -11.54 12.41 -18.88
C PRO A 66 -12.92 12.04 -18.35
N GLY A 67 -13.62 13.01 -17.76
CA GLY A 67 -14.97 12.84 -17.21
C GLY A 67 -15.05 12.11 -15.88
N LEU A 68 -13.95 11.54 -15.35
CA LEU A 68 -14.02 10.73 -14.13
C LEU A 68 -14.13 11.58 -12.85
N VAL A 69 -13.40 12.70 -12.79
CA VAL A 69 -13.38 13.59 -11.63
C VAL A 69 -14.14 14.87 -11.97
N GLN A 70 -15.47 14.79 -11.93
CA GLN A 70 -16.35 15.90 -12.28
C GLN A 70 -17.62 15.91 -11.41
N GLY A 71 -18.20 17.10 -11.25
CA GLY A 71 -19.46 17.30 -10.54
C GLY A 71 -19.28 17.52 -9.04
N ASN A 72 -20.35 17.95 -8.36
CA ASN A 72 -20.37 18.16 -6.91
C ASN A 72 -19.22 19.06 -6.35
N GLY A 73 -18.74 20.00 -7.17
CA GLY A 73 -17.61 20.89 -6.84
C GLY A 73 -16.22 20.37 -7.24
N TYR A 74 -16.13 19.14 -7.77
CA TYR A 74 -14.88 18.57 -8.28
C TYR A 74 -14.68 18.86 -9.77
N ASP A 75 -13.41 19.11 -10.14
CA ASP A 75 -12.99 19.39 -11.51
C ASP A 75 -11.59 18.81 -11.74
N GLY A 76 -11.50 17.76 -12.55
CA GLY A 76 -10.26 17.10 -12.92
C GLY A 76 -9.26 18.00 -13.65
N ASN A 77 -9.68 19.14 -14.20
CA ASN A 77 -8.81 20.16 -14.81
C ASN A 77 -8.12 21.07 -13.80
N LYS A 78 -8.38 20.88 -12.50
CA LYS A 78 -7.74 21.65 -11.42
C LYS A 78 -6.86 20.80 -10.52
N ILE A 79 -6.87 19.48 -10.75
CA ILE A 79 -6.15 18.50 -9.94
C ILE A 79 -5.02 17.94 -10.78
N THR A 80 -3.79 18.06 -10.30
CA THR A 80 -2.59 17.49 -10.92
C THR A 80 -2.26 16.12 -10.38
N VAL A 81 -1.51 15.33 -11.15
CA VAL A 81 -0.98 14.03 -10.69
C VAL A 81 -0.13 14.19 -9.41
N ARG A 82 0.64 15.27 -9.30
CA ARG A 82 1.44 15.61 -8.12
C ARG A 82 0.59 15.76 -6.87
N GLN A 83 -0.55 16.46 -6.97
CA GLN A 83 -1.46 16.67 -5.85
C GLN A 83 -2.09 15.37 -5.36
N LEU A 84 -2.32 14.39 -6.25
CA LEU A 84 -2.77 13.05 -5.83
C LEU A 84 -1.72 12.35 -4.94
N LEU A 85 -0.45 12.37 -5.36
CA LEU A 85 0.62 11.73 -4.58
C LEU A 85 0.87 12.42 -3.23
N GLN A 86 0.63 13.73 -3.17
CA GLN A 86 0.75 14.56 -1.96
C GLN A 86 -0.51 14.55 -1.09
N GLN A 87 -1.61 13.96 -1.56
CA GLN A 87 -2.91 13.98 -0.91
C GLN A 87 -3.41 15.39 -0.60
N THR A 88 -3.27 16.28 -1.58
CA THR A 88 -3.71 17.70 -1.54
C THR A 88 -4.71 18.00 -2.65
N SER A 89 -5.38 16.99 -3.19
CA SER A 89 -6.21 17.13 -4.39
C SER A 89 -7.67 17.49 -4.10
N GLY A 90 -8.18 17.19 -2.90
CA GLY A 90 -9.51 17.59 -2.44
C GLY A 90 -10.62 16.54 -2.43
N PRO A 91 -10.57 15.37 -3.10
CA PRO A 91 -11.61 14.35 -2.92
C PRO A 91 -11.61 13.73 -1.51
N PRO A 92 -12.79 13.41 -0.94
CA PRO A 92 -12.92 12.69 0.32
C PRO A 92 -12.44 11.25 0.17
N ASP A 93 -12.20 10.57 1.29
CA ASP A 93 -11.79 9.16 1.25
C ASP A 93 -13.01 8.30 0.88
N HIS A 94 -12.86 7.40 -0.10
CA HIS A 94 -13.89 6.44 -0.50
C HIS A 94 -14.46 5.64 0.68
N SER A 95 -13.70 5.42 1.75
CA SER A 95 -14.20 4.73 2.95
C SER A 95 -15.30 5.51 3.67
N GLU A 96 -15.31 6.85 3.58
CA GLU A 96 -16.38 7.68 4.16
C GLU A 96 -17.72 7.41 3.45
N ALA A 97 -17.70 7.18 2.14
CA ALA A 97 -18.88 6.82 1.37
C ALA A 97 -19.39 5.40 1.66
N LEU A 98 -18.61 4.61 2.42
CA LEU A 98 -18.90 3.24 2.84
C LEU A 98 -19.00 3.12 4.36
N ALA A 99 -18.95 4.22 5.11
CA ALA A 99 -18.83 4.20 6.57
C ALA A 99 -20.02 3.53 7.28
N THR A 100 -21.20 3.52 6.66
CA THR A 100 -22.42 2.89 7.17
C THR A 100 -22.70 1.51 6.57
N ALA A 101 -21.85 1.03 5.65
CA ALA A 101 -22.00 -0.28 5.06
C ALA A 101 -21.60 -1.38 6.04
N ASP A 102 -22.32 -2.50 5.98
CA ASP A 102 -22.02 -3.67 6.80
C ASP A 102 -20.63 -4.23 6.45
N VAL A 103 -19.79 -4.42 7.47
CA VAL A 103 -18.39 -4.85 7.31
C VAL A 103 -18.31 -6.27 6.73
N GLU A 104 -19.26 -7.14 7.08
CA GLU A 104 -19.27 -8.51 6.56
C GLU A 104 -19.67 -8.54 5.09
N TRP A 105 -20.61 -7.70 4.68
CA TRP A 105 -20.90 -7.49 3.27
C TRP A 105 -19.71 -6.88 2.51
N LEU A 106 -19.08 -5.83 3.05
CA LEU A 106 -17.93 -5.16 2.43
C LEU A 106 -16.77 -6.12 2.16
N ARG A 107 -16.54 -7.08 3.06
CA ARG A 107 -15.51 -8.12 2.92
C ARG A 107 -15.65 -8.94 1.64
N HIS A 108 -16.87 -9.23 1.22
CA HIS A 108 -17.19 -10.11 0.10
C HIS A 108 -17.59 -9.35 -1.17
N HIS A 109 -17.66 -8.02 -1.09
CA HIS A 109 -18.11 -7.20 -2.21
C HIS A 109 -16.94 -6.72 -3.05
N HIS A 110 -17.01 -6.99 -4.36
CA HIS A 110 -16.07 -6.44 -5.33
C HIS A 110 -16.44 -4.99 -5.66
N PHE A 111 -15.44 -4.11 -5.67
CA PHE A 111 -15.57 -2.74 -6.15
C PHE A 111 -14.56 -2.48 -7.26
N THR A 112 -15.03 -1.92 -8.37
CA THR A 112 -14.09 -1.36 -9.35
C THR A 112 -13.47 -0.07 -8.80
N PRO A 113 -12.22 0.26 -9.16
CA PRO A 113 -11.60 1.53 -8.79
C PRO A 113 -12.46 2.75 -9.13
N GLN A 114 -13.11 2.73 -10.30
CA GLN A 114 -14.00 3.80 -10.77
C GLN A 114 -15.27 3.92 -9.91
N ASP A 115 -15.82 2.80 -9.42
CA ASP A 115 -16.98 2.84 -8.52
C ASP A 115 -16.63 3.47 -7.18
N LEU A 116 -15.44 3.18 -6.63
CA LEU A 116 -14.97 3.80 -5.39
C LEU A 116 -14.77 5.30 -5.55
N VAL A 117 -14.15 5.75 -6.65
CA VAL A 117 -14.03 7.17 -6.98
C VAL A 117 -15.40 7.82 -7.11
N ARG A 118 -16.32 7.25 -7.90
CA ARG A 118 -17.68 7.80 -8.09
C ARG A 118 -18.48 7.85 -6.78
N ARG A 119 -18.26 6.92 -5.85
CA ARG A 119 -18.85 6.94 -4.51
C ARG A 119 -18.31 8.10 -3.68
N ALA A 120 -16.98 8.28 -3.66
CA ALA A 120 -16.34 9.38 -2.95
C ALA A 120 -16.82 10.75 -3.46
N LEU A 121 -16.88 10.94 -4.78
CA LEU A 121 -17.26 12.23 -5.39
C LEU A 121 -18.75 12.62 -5.17
N ARG A 122 -19.59 11.71 -4.66
CA ARG A 122 -20.96 12.05 -4.23
C ARG A 122 -21.00 12.75 -2.87
N LEU A 123 -19.94 12.66 -2.09
CA LEU A 123 -19.80 13.39 -0.84
C LEU A 123 -19.36 14.83 -1.11
N PRO A 124 -19.80 15.81 -0.31
CA PRO A 124 -19.35 17.18 -0.45
C PRO A 124 -17.82 17.28 -0.29
N PRO A 125 -17.18 18.27 -0.94
CA PRO A 125 -15.75 18.53 -0.74
C PRO A 125 -15.41 18.70 0.76
N PRO A 126 -14.27 18.14 1.24
CA PRO A 126 -13.81 18.35 2.60
C PRO A 126 -13.66 19.84 2.92
N ALA A 127 -14.01 20.22 4.14
CA ALA A 127 -13.94 21.61 4.58
C ALA A 127 -12.51 22.15 4.76
N HIS A 128 -11.53 21.25 4.93
CA HIS A 128 -10.13 21.61 5.17
C HIS A 128 -9.30 21.49 3.88
N PRO A 129 -8.31 22.36 3.67
CA PRO A 129 -7.49 22.37 2.46
C PRO A 129 -6.60 21.12 2.30
N TRP A 130 -6.33 20.40 3.40
CA TRP A 130 -5.65 19.11 3.37
C TRP A 130 -6.56 18.02 3.89
N HIS A 131 -6.64 16.91 3.15
CA HIS A 131 -7.44 15.75 3.50
C HIS A 131 -6.73 14.48 3.01
N CYS A 132 -6.28 13.63 3.94
CA CYS A 132 -5.67 12.36 3.59
C CYS A 132 -6.72 11.44 2.98
N SER A 133 -6.64 11.23 1.66
CA SER A 133 -7.62 10.45 0.91
C SER A 133 -6.98 9.27 0.19
N THR A 134 -7.50 8.07 0.42
CA THR A 134 -7.15 6.88 -0.36
C THR A 134 -7.71 6.97 -1.78
N THR A 135 -8.75 7.77 -2.02
CA THR A 135 -9.28 8.06 -3.35
C THR A 135 -8.19 8.58 -4.28
N ASP A 136 -7.27 9.40 -3.78
CA ASP A 136 -6.14 9.93 -4.55
C ASP A 136 -5.23 8.84 -5.09
N TYR A 137 -5.03 7.78 -4.30
CA TYR A 137 -4.20 6.64 -4.69
C TYR A 137 -4.94 5.62 -5.57
N ILE A 138 -6.28 5.59 -5.50
CA ILE A 138 -7.11 4.88 -6.47
C ILE A 138 -7.01 5.57 -7.83
N LEU A 139 -7.11 6.90 -7.87
CA LEU A 139 -6.88 7.71 -9.07
C LEU A 139 -5.47 7.50 -9.61
N ALA A 140 -4.44 7.48 -8.75
CA ALA A 140 -3.07 7.17 -9.17
C ALA A 140 -2.93 5.77 -9.80
N GLY A 141 -3.65 4.77 -9.29
CA GLY A 141 -3.73 3.45 -9.92
C GLY A 141 -4.35 3.49 -11.32
N LEU A 142 -5.45 4.22 -11.49
CA LEU A 142 -6.11 4.42 -12.79
C LEU A 142 -5.21 5.20 -13.77
N LEU A 143 -4.41 6.15 -13.29
CA LEU A 143 -3.40 6.84 -14.11
C LEU A 143 -2.31 5.89 -14.62
N ILE A 144 -1.83 4.98 -13.77
CA ILE A 144 -0.89 3.92 -14.18
C ILE A 144 -1.52 3.08 -15.29
N GLU A 145 -2.77 2.65 -15.10
CA GLU A 145 -3.48 1.85 -16.10
C GLU A 145 -3.63 2.60 -17.42
N LYS A 146 -4.05 3.86 -17.38
CA LYS A 146 -4.19 4.69 -18.57
C LYS A 146 -2.87 4.84 -19.33
N ALA A 147 -1.79 5.14 -18.62
CA ALA A 147 -0.49 5.37 -19.23
C ALA A 147 0.15 4.08 -19.79
N THR A 148 -0.27 2.92 -19.28
CA THR A 148 0.37 1.63 -19.58
C THR A 148 -0.45 0.61 -20.34
N GLY A 149 -1.77 0.75 -20.36
CA GLY A 149 -2.69 -0.28 -20.82
C GLY A 149 -2.70 -1.52 -19.93
N ARG A 150 -2.12 -1.45 -18.72
CA ARG A 150 -2.01 -2.56 -17.77
C ARG A 150 -2.45 -2.11 -16.38
N PRO A 151 -3.20 -2.95 -15.64
CA PRO A 151 -3.68 -2.59 -14.32
C PRO A 151 -2.49 -2.31 -13.39
N ALA A 152 -2.68 -1.41 -12.41
CA ALA A 152 -1.61 -0.94 -11.52
C ALA A 152 -0.89 -2.10 -10.81
N GLU A 153 -1.64 -3.15 -10.47
CA GLU A 153 -1.18 -4.42 -9.93
C GLU A 153 -0.08 -5.06 -10.77
N ALA A 154 -0.29 -5.10 -12.09
CA ALA A 154 0.61 -5.71 -13.04
C ALA A 154 1.89 -4.88 -13.19
N GLU A 155 1.76 -3.56 -13.21
CA GLU A 155 2.91 -2.65 -13.32
C GLU A 155 3.73 -2.62 -12.03
N ILE A 156 3.11 -2.56 -10.85
CA ILE A 156 3.80 -2.67 -9.56
C ILE A 156 4.53 -4.03 -9.48
N SER A 157 3.87 -5.10 -9.91
CA SER A 157 4.49 -6.43 -9.91
C SER A 157 5.71 -6.49 -10.84
N ARG A 158 5.58 -5.94 -12.05
CA ARG A 158 6.63 -5.95 -13.08
C ARG A 158 7.81 -5.04 -12.72
N ARG A 159 7.54 -3.89 -12.11
CA ARG A 159 8.52 -2.83 -11.88
C ARG A 159 9.19 -2.87 -10.51
N ILE A 160 8.50 -3.42 -9.51
CA ILE A 160 8.95 -3.37 -8.11
C ILE A 160 9.07 -4.79 -7.54
N ILE A 161 7.99 -5.56 -7.51
CA ILE A 161 7.96 -6.85 -6.80
C ILE A 161 8.97 -7.84 -7.41
N LYS A 162 8.90 -8.07 -8.73
CA LYS A 162 9.79 -9.03 -9.41
C LYS A 162 11.25 -8.56 -9.43
N PRO A 163 11.58 -7.31 -9.81
CA PRO A 163 12.99 -6.89 -9.87
C PRO A 163 13.68 -6.79 -8.51
N LEU A 164 12.92 -6.59 -7.43
CA LEU A 164 13.44 -6.56 -6.06
C LEU A 164 13.34 -7.91 -5.35
N ASP A 165 12.88 -8.96 -6.04
CA ASP A 165 12.81 -10.33 -5.52
C ASP A 165 11.95 -10.46 -4.25
N LEU A 166 10.82 -9.73 -4.22
CA LEU A 166 9.91 -9.69 -3.07
C LEU A 166 8.97 -10.91 -3.06
N HIS A 167 9.50 -12.11 -2.81
CA HIS A 167 8.79 -13.40 -2.89
C HIS A 167 7.51 -13.51 -2.05
N ASP A 168 7.42 -12.75 -0.96
CA ASP A 168 6.28 -12.76 -0.03
C ASP A 168 5.29 -11.61 -0.28
N THR A 169 5.51 -10.81 -1.32
CA THR A 169 4.66 -9.68 -1.70
C THR A 169 3.89 -10.01 -2.97
N TYR A 170 2.57 -9.87 -2.92
CA TYR A 170 1.71 -10.09 -4.07
C TYR A 170 0.43 -9.27 -3.96
N TRP A 171 -0.23 -9.02 -5.10
CA TRP A 171 -1.56 -8.44 -5.10
C TRP A 171 -2.62 -9.54 -5.01
N PRO A 172 -3.49 -9.54 -3.99
CA PRO A 172 -4.46 -10.62 -3.79
C PRO A 172 -5.68 -10.52 -4.72
N GLY A 173 -5.98 -9.35 -5.28
CA GLY A 173 -7.28 -9.09 -5.93
C GLY A 173 -8.41 -9.33 -4.93
N ASP A 174 -9.47 -10.01 -5.38
CA ASP A 174 -10.63 -10.37 -4.54
C ASP A 174 -10.36 -11.59 -3.64
N ALA A 175 -9.15 -12.15 -3.64
CA ALA A 175 -8.85 -13.31 -2.81
C ALA A 175 -8.90 -12.95 -1.31
N GLU A 176 -9.83 -13.57 -0.59
CA GLU A 176 -10.02 -13.34 0.85
C GLU A 176 -8.87 -13.92 1.71
N ARG A 177 -8.23 -14.99 1.23
CA ARG A 177 -7.22 -15.73 1.99
C ARG A 177 -5.80 -15.28 1.65
N ILE A 178 -4.99 -15.08 2.69
CA ILE A 178 -3.56 -14.86 2.54
C ILE A 178 -2.88 -16.20 2.24
N ARG A 179 -2.02 -16.23 1.21
CA ARG A 179 -1.26 -17.41 0.78
C ARG A 179 -0.09 -17.66 1.73
N GLY A 180 0.20 -18.91 2.06
CA GLY A 180 1.33 -19.28 2.91
C GLY A 180 1.14 -18.90 4.39
N PRO A 181 2.20 -19.00 5.23
CA PRO A 181 2.15 -18.60 6.63
C PRO A 181 1.79 -17.11 6.79
N HIS A 182 0.79 -16.83 7.62
CA HIS A 182 0.28 -15.47 7.84
C HIS A 182 -0.36 -15.31 9.21
N SER A 183 -0.24 -14.10 9.76
CA SER A 183 -0.95 -13.70 10.97
C SER A 183 -2.43 -13.44 10.66
N ARG A 184 -3.32 -13.72 11.62
CA ARG A 184 -4.72 -13.30 11.54
C ARG A 184 -4.89 -11.87 12.01
N SER A 185 -5.67 -11.11 11.25
CA SER A 185 -6.13 -9.79 11.65
C SER A 185 -7.42 -9.91 12.47
N TYR A 186 -7.48 -9.14 13.55
CA TYR A 186 -8.64 -9.03 14.44
C TYR A 186 -9.06 -7.57 14.51
N PHE A 187 -10.35 -7.31 14.66
CA PHE A 187 -10.86 -5.98 14.96
C PHE A 187 -11.69 -6.07 16.24
N THR A 188 -11.65 -5.02 17.04
CA THR A 188 -12.50 -4.88 18.22
C THR A 188 -13.72 -4.07 17.81
N THR A 189 -14.92 -4.60 18.08
CA THR A 189 -16.13 -3.79 18.10
C THR A 189 -16.29 -3.20 19.48
N GLU A 190 -16.82 -1.97 19.58
CA GLU A 190 -16.97 -1.26 20.87
C GLU A 190 -17.84 -2.01 21.88
N GLU A 191 -18.67 -2.97 21.45
CA GLU A 191 -19.65 -3.64 22.31
C GLU A 191 -19.06 -4.38 23.51
N ASP A 192 -17.85 -4.95 23.41
CA ASP A 192 -17.35 -5.90 24.43
C ASP A 192 -15.85 -5.81 24.77
N GLY A 193 -15.06 -4.99 24.04
CA GLY A 193 -13.59 -5.00 24.13
C GLY A 193 -12.94 -6.34 23.74
N LYS A 194 -13.74 -7.30 23.23
CA LYS A 194 -13.28 -8.60 22.76
C LYS A 194 -12.82 -8.49 21.31
N ALA A 195 -11.63 -9.02 21.04
CA ALA A 195 -11.12 -9.13 19.67
C ALA A 195 -12.00 -10.09 18.87
N VAL A 196 -12.76 -9.57 17.91
CA VAL A 196 -13.56 -10.37 16.98
C VAL A 196 -12.68 -10.76 15.81
N ARG A 197 -12.73 -12.04 15.44
CA ARG A 197 -12.02 -12.56 14.28
C ARG A 197 -12.66 -12.01 13.02
N TRP A 198 -11.84 -11.69 12.02
CA TRP A 198 -12.30 -11.45 10.65
C TRP A 198 -12.80 -12.76 9.97
N THR A 199 -13.82 -13.40 10.54
CA THR A 199 -14.71 -14.42 9.93
C THR A 199 -15.97 -14.51 10.83
N ALA A 200 -17.08 -13.90 10.40
CA ALA A 200 -18.53 -14.00 10.75
C ALA A 200 -19.04 -14.74 12.02
N PRO A 201 -20.33 -14.59 12.43
CA PRO A 201 -21.27 -13.45 12.35
C PRO A 201 -21.97 -13.13 13.70
N SER A 202 -22.21 -11.85 14.01
CA SER A 202 -23.42 -11.35 14.69
C SER A 202 -23.23 -9.89 15.09
N GLY A 203 -24.10 -9.00 14.60
CA GLY A 203 -24.22 -7.63 15.10
C GLY A 203 -23.79 -6.57 14.09
N THR A 204 -24.76 -5.76 13.66
CA THR A 204 -24.58 -4.53 12.87
C THR A 204 -23.65 -3.54 13.60
N PRO A 205 -22.54 -3.06 12.99
CA PRO A 205 -21.75 -1.99 13.58
C PRO A 205 -22.29 -0.60 13.21
N ARG A 206 -22.45 0.27 14.21
CA ARG A 206 -22.59 1.73 14.07
C ARG A 206 -21.20 2.40 14.18
N PRO A 207 -21.02 3.65 13.70
CA PRO A 207 -19.70 4.20 13.41
C PRO A 207 -18.95 4.62 14.67
N GLY A 208 -17.73 4.10 14.83
CA GLY A 208 -16.81 4.40 15.91
C GLY A 208 -15.77 3.29 16.05
N ALA A 209 -14.62 3.44 15.40
CA ALA A 209 -13.48 2.55 15.60
C ALA A 209 -12.28 3.41 16.00
N GLN A 210 -12.02 3.48 17.31
CA GLN A 210 -10.76 4.03 17.83
C GLN A 210 -9.69 2.93 17.93
N GLU A 211 -8.44 3.37 17.79
CA GLU A 211 -7.24 2.56 17.78
C GLU A 211 -7.04 1.76 19.09
N ALA A 212 -6.78 0.47 18.97
CA ALA A 212 -6.50 -0.39 20.13
C ALA A 212 -5.12 -0.07 20.72
N HIS A 213 -5.11 0.33 22.00
CA HIS A 213 -3.91 0.46 22.81
C HIS A 213 -3.22 -0.90 23.01
N TRP A 214 -1.92 -0.96 22.70
CA TRP A 214 -1.07 -2.13 22.90
C TRP A 214 -0.57 -2.24 24.35
N SER A 215 -0.68 -3.42 24.96
CA SER A 215 -0.04 -3.74 26.25
C SER A 215 0.80 -5.02 26.11
N PRO A 216 2.11 -5.00 26.44
CA PRO A 216 2.98 -6.15 26.25
C PRO A 216 2.81 -7.17 27.39
N ARG A 217 2.46 -8.42 27.04
CA ARG A 217 2.83 -9.59 27.86
C ARG A 217 3.48 -10.66 26.99
N ARG A 218 4.70 -11.04 27.42
CA ARG A 218 5.61 -12.08 26.90
C ARG A 218 6.16 -11.88 25.50
N THR A 219 7.30 -11.19 25.50
CA THR A 219 8.33 -11.15 24.49
C THR A 219 8.99 -12.51 24.29
N THR A 220 9.11 -12.97 23.04
CA THR A 220 10.06 -14.04 22.68
C THR A 220 11.03 -13.46 21.66
N SER A 221 12.28 -13.21 22.10
CA SER A 221 13.34 -12.73 21.22
C SER A 221 14.12 -13.92 20.65
N THR A 222 14.16 -14.07 19.34
CA THR A 222 15.17 -14.88 18.68
C THR A 222 16.27 -13.94 18.18
N ARG A 223 17.47 -14.09 18.74
CA ARG A 223 18.64 -13.28 18.42
C ARG A 223 19.60 -14.13 17.61
N SER A 224 19.93 -13.72 16.38
CA SER A 224 20.92 -14.41 15.54
C SER A 224 22.33 -13.79 15.58
N SER A 225 22.61 -12.76 16.39
CA SER A 225 23.97 -12.26 16.71
C SER A 225 23.96 -11.30 17.91
N PRO A 226 25.05 -11.18 18.70
CA PRO A 226 25.09 -10.35 19.90
C PRO A 226 25.05 -8.85 19.55
N PRO A 227 24.51 -7.99 20.45
CA PRO A 227 24.32 -6.58 20.19
C PRO A 227 25.61 -5.79 20.44
N CYS A 228 26.05 -5.01 19.45
CA CYS A 228 27.05 -3.95 19.65
C CYS A 228 26.39 -2.75 20.36
N TRP A 229 26.13 -2.88 21.66
CA TRP A 229 25.89 -1.71 22.52
C TRP A 229 27.21 -1.33 23.19
N SER A 230 28.06 -0.65 22.42
CA SER A 230 29.18 0.13 22.94
C SER A 230 29.41 1.28 21.95
N ALA A 231 29.04 2.49 22.36
CA ALA A 231 29.26 3.69 21.59
C ALA A 231 30.78 3.97 21.47
N ALA A 232 31.44 3.47 20.42
CA ALA A 232 32.82 3.83 20.12
C ALA A 232 33.31 3.57 18.68
N SER A 233 32.56 2.91 17.80
CA SER A 233 33.13 2.47 16.51
C SER A 233 32.18 2.59 15.31
N CYS A 234 31.69 3.80 15.06
CA CYS A 234 31.16 4.17 13.74
C CYS A 234 32.03 5.30 13.15
N HIS A 235 33.02 4.95 12.32
CA HIS A 235 33.60 5.87 11.35
C HIS A 235 32.80 5.78 10.03
N PRO A 236 32.62 6.87 9.28
CA PRO A 236 31.75 6.86 8.11
C PRO A 236 32.48 6.27 6.89
N PRO A 237 31.76 5.55 6.01
CA PRO A 237 32.15 5.56 4.61
C PRO A 237 30.99 6.07 3.75
N GLY A 238 31.23 7.21 3.09
CA GLY A 238 30.50 7.57 1.89
C GLY A 238 30.69 6.49 0.83
N SER A 239 29.63 6.07 0.14
CA SER A 239 29.82 5.27 -1.06
C SER A 239 28.69 5.44 -2.09
N ARG A 240 29.14 5.61 -3.33
CA ARG A 240 28.39 5.82 -4.58
C ARG A 240 27.54 4.60 -5.02
N ARG A 241 27.08 3.75 -4.08
CA ARG A 241 26.41 2.48 -4.38
C ARG A 241 24.90 2.62 -4.65
N CYS A 242 24.19 3.55 -3.99
CA CYS A 242 22.76 3.76 -4.27
C CYS A 242 22.49 4.21 -5.73
N ALA A 243 23.36 5.05 -6.29
CA ALA A 243 23.20 5.55 -7.67
C ALA A 243 23.41 4.47 -8.75
N ARG A 244 24.08 3.34 -8.44
CA ARG A 244 24.28 2.25 -9.41
C ARG A 244 23.08 1.32 -9.51
N ARG A 245 22.35 1.10 -8.42
CA ARG A 245 21.17 0.20 -8.42
C ARG A 245 19.99 0.81 -9.17
N TRP A 246 19.80 2.14 -9.07
CA TRP A 246 18.84 2.88 -9.89
C TRP A 246 19.16 2.83 -11.39
N ARG A 247 20.45 2.84 -11.77
CA ARG A 247 20.89 2.78 -13.18
C ARG A 247 20.73 1.39 -13.80
N ALA A 248 20.84 0.33 -13.00
CA ALA A 248 20.62 -1.04 -13.46
C ALA A 248 19.16 -1.34 -13.82
N ILE A 249 18.20 -0.68 -13.15
CA ILE A 249 16.76 -0.75 -13.49
C ILE A 249 16.49 -0.08 -14.86
N ARG A 250 17.27 0.94 -15.23
CA ARG A 250 17.13 1.70 -16.48
C ARG A 250 17.59 0.94 -17.73
N ASN A 251 18.55 0.02 -17.61
CA ASN A 251 19.20 -0.64 -18.76
C ASN A 251 18.70 -2.06 -19.05
N GLY A 252 17.59 -2.49 -18.42
CA GLY A 252 17.01 -3.83 -18.60
C GLY A 252 16.16 -4.02 -19.86
N SER A 253 15.97 -2.98 -20.67
CA SER A 253 15.20 -3.01 -21.92
C SER A 253 16.02 -2.42 -23.07
N ASP A 254 17.03 -3.14 -23.53
CA ASP A 254 17.48 -3.14 -24.93
C ASP A 254 18.77 -3.96 -25.04
N ARG A 255 18.59 -5.22 -25.45
CA ARG A 255 19.57 -5.98 -26.23
C ARG A 255 18.97 -7.33 -26.59
N THR A 256 18.31 -7.41 -27.74
CA THR A 256 18.29 -8.56 -28.66
C THR A 256 17.28 -8.30 -29.78
N ALA A 257 17.77 -7.83 -30.94
CA ALA A 257 17.25 -8.16 -32.28
C ALA A 257 17.84 -7.19 -33.32
N ALA A 258 19.07 -7.44 -33.76
CA ALA A 258 19.58 -6.90 -35.02
C ALA A 258 20.81 -7.70 -35.47
N THR A 259 20.58 -8.88 -36.06
CA THR A 259 21.43 -9.45 -37.13
C THR A 259 20.81 -10.74 -37.67
N ALA A 260 21.05 -10.97 -38.96
CA ALA A 260 20.62 -12.08 -39.81
C ALA A 260 19.21 -11.90 -40.41
N TRP A 261 19.14 -11.38 -41.63
CA TRP A 261 18.82 -12.14 -42.85
C TRP A 261 19.36 -11.35 -44.06
N GLY A 262 20.24 -12.01 -44.82
CA GLY A 262 20.36 -11.81 -46.26
C GLY A 262 19.49 -12.83 -46.98
#